data_AF-A0A9E2DIS6-F1
#
_entry.id   AF-A0A9E2DIS6-F1
#
_cell.length_a   1.000
_cell.length_b   1.000
_cell.length_c   1.000
_cell.angle_alpha   90.00
_cell.angle_beta   90.00
_cell.angle_gamma   90.00
#
_symmetry.space_group_name_H-M   'P 1'
#
loop_
_entity.id
_entity.type
_entity.pdbx_description
1 polymer ?
#
loop_
_entity_poly.entity_id
_entity_poly.type
_entity_poly.pdbx_seq_one_letter_code
_entity_poly.pdbx_strand_id
1 'polypeptide(L)' 'MINAYVPFTNNAAENSIRMTKVQQNISGRFRSTQGAEVFCRVRGYLSTCRKQGLSATQAMTLVFEEKLPGVAL' A
#
# COMPACT_ATOMS: atom_id res chain seq x y z
N MET A 1 15.56 11.54 16.28
CA MET A 1 14.69 12.73 16.33
C MET A 1 13.33 12.32 16.89
N ILE A 2 13.00 12.71 18.12
CA ILE A 2 11.67 12.53 18.72
C ILE A 2 11.12 13.92 19.02
N ASN A 3 10.51 14.54 18.02
CA ASN A 3 9.72 15.75 18.25
C ASN A 3 8.33 15.30 18.71
N ALA A 4 8.02 15.49 19.99
CA ALA A 4 6.75 15.07 20.61
C ALA A 4 5.53 15.88 20.12
N TYR A 5 5.74 16.94 19.33
CA TYR A 5 4.72 17.84 18.80
C TYR A 5 4.41 17.60 17.31
N VAL A 6 4.44 16.35 16.84
CA VAL A 6 3.88 16.06 15.51
C VAL A 6 2.36 16.09 15.64
N PRO A 7 1.65 17.08 15.05
CA PRO A 7 0.19 17.11 15.11
C PRO A 7 -0.37 15.89 14.38
N PHE A 8 -1.52 15.38 14.81
CA PHE A 8 -2.23 14.35 14.04
C PHE A 8 -2.54 14.91 12.65
N THR A 9 -2.02 14.25 11.61
CA THR A 9 -2.16 14.68 10.22
C THR A 9 -2.69 13.55 9.37
N ASN A 10 -3.55 13.85 8.40
CA ASN A 10 -4.00 12.89 7.39
C ASN A 10 -2.90 12.61 6.33
N ASN A 11 -1.70 12.22 6.76
CA ASN A 11 -0.56 12.00 5.87
C ASN A 11 -0.69 10.66 5.11
N ALA A 12 0.10 10.50 4.04
CA ALA A 12 0.06 9.32 3.18
C ALA A 12 0.47 8.02 3.90
N ALA A 13 1.34 8.11 4.91
CA ALA A 13 1.77 6.95 5.69
C ALA A 13 0.63 6.41 6.56
N GLU A 14 -0.04 7.28 7.31
CA GLU A 14 -1.20 6.96 8.13
C GLU A 14 -2.39 6.45 7.30
N ASN A 15 -2.61 7.03 6.11
CA ASN A 15 -3.63 6.53 5.17
C ASN A 15 -3.32 5.10 4.71
N SER A 16 -2.05 4.82 4.38
CA SER A 16 -1.63 3.48 3.96
C SER A 16 -1.83 2.44 5.06
N ILE A 17 -1.57 2.79 6.32
CA ILE A 17 -1.74 1.89 7.48
C ILE A 17 -3.22 1.67 7.84
N ARG A 18 -4.08 2.68 7.67
CA ARG A 18 -5.50 2.58 8.02
C ARG A 18 -6.20 1.40 7.36
N MET A 19 -5.94 1.16 6.08
CA MET A 19 -6.57 0.03 5.38
C MET A 19 -6.14 -1.34 5.92
N THR A 20 -4.89 -1.47 6.38
CA THR A 20 -4.43 -2.68 7.07
C THR A 20 -5.17 -2.86 8.39
N LYS A 21 -5.37 -1.78 9.16
CA LYS A 21 -6.11 -1.86 10.43
C LYS A 21 -7.59 -2.17 10.22
N VAL A 22 -8.22 -1.55 9.21
CA VAL A 22 -9.59 -1.85 8.80
C VAL A 22 -9.74 -3.34 8.45
N GLN A 23 -8.83 -3.90 7.65
CA GLN A 23 -8.85 -5.32 7.29
C GLN A 23 -8.71 -6.23 8.51
N GLN A 24 -8.04 -5.80 9.59
CA GLN A 24 -7.98 -6.56 10.84
C GLN A 24 -9.28 -6.52 11.65
N ASN A 25 -10.07 -5.45 11.51
CA ASN A 25 -11.22 -5.17 12.36
C ASN A 25 -12.56 -5.67 11.78
N ILE A 26 -12.65 -5.94 10.48
CA ILE A 26 -13.87 -6.43 9.82
C ILE A 26 -14.07 -7.94 9.97
N SER A 27 -15.30 -8.41 9.84
CA SER A 27 -15.60 -9.84 9.70
C SER A 27 -14.99 -10.36 8.39
N GLY A 28 -14.11 -11.36 8.47
CA GLY A 28 -13.27 -11.80 7.33
C GLY A 28 -11.84 -11.26 7.34
N ARG A 29 -11.33 -10.80 8.49
CA ARG A 29 -9.93 -10.43 8.71
C ARG A 29 -8.90 -11.45 8.22
N PHE A 30 -7.63 -11.05 8.18
CA PHE A 30 -6.52 -11.94 7.85
C PHE A 30 -6.59 -13.26 8.62
N ARG A 31 -6.67 -14.38 7.89
CA ARG A 31 -6.72 -15.75 8.43
C ARG A 31 -5.33 -16.36 8.63
N SER A 32 -4.31 -15.75 8.05
CA SER A 32 -2.91 -16.15 8.16
C SER A 32 -1.99 -14.94 7.98
N THR A 33 -0.77 -15.04 8.52
CA THR A 33 0.28 -14.04 8.31
C THR A 33 0.63 -13.90 6.83
N GLN A 34 0.70 -15.02 6.11
CA GLN A 34 0.96 -15.04 4.66
C GLN A 34 -0.09 -14.22 3.88
N GLY A 35 -1.38 -14.35 4.22
CA GLY A 35 -2.43 -13.55 3.59
C GLY A 35 -2.28 -12.05 3.87
N ALA A 36 -1.85 -11.69 5.08
CA ALA A 36 -1.54 -10.30 5.43
C ALA A 36 -0.33 -9.76 4.66
N GLU A 37 0.72 -10.57 4.48
CA GLU A 37 1.89 -10.19 3.69
C GLU A 37 1.54 -9.96 2.22
N VAL A 38 0.75 -10.85 1.62
CA VAL A 38 0.26 -10.69 0.23
C VAL A 38 -0.55 -9.40 0.09
N PHE A 39 -1.47 -9.14 1.03
CA PHE A 39 -2.25 -7.90 1.04
C PHE A 39 -1.34 -6.66 1.10
N CYS A 40 -0.38 -6.63 2.03
CA CYS A 40 0.57 -5.54 2.17
C CYS A 40 1.43 -5.36 0.92
N ARG A 41 1.88 -6.45 0.30
CA ARG A 41 2.70 -6.42 -0.93
C ARG A 41 1.94 -5.78 -2.09
N VAL A 42 0.71 -6.23 -2.36
CA VAL A 42 -0.12 -5.68 -3.45
C VAL A 42 -0.41 -4.20 -3.22
N ARG A 43 -0.83 -3.83 -1.99
CA ARG A 43 -1.13 -2.43 -1.65
C ARG A 43 0.12 -1.54 -1.71
N GLY A 44 1.27 -2.04 -1.27
CA GLY A 44 2.55 -1.33 -1.31
C GLY A 44 3.00 -1.05 -2.74
N TYR A 45 2.90 -2.06 -3.62
CA TYR A 45 3.18 -1.90 -5.05
C TYR A 45 2.29 -0.83 -5.70
N LEU A 46 0.97 -0.91 -5.48
CA LEU A 46 0.03 0.08 -6.02
C LEU A 46 0.27 1.50 -5.49
N SER A 47 0.58 1.63 -4.20
CA SER A 47 0.91 2.92 -3.57
C SER A 47 2.16 3.53 -4.19
N THR A 48 3.18 2.70 -4.47
CA THR A 48 4.43 3.14 -5.11
C THR A 48 4.18 3.59 -6.54
N CYS A 49 3.46 2.78 -7.33
CA CYS A 49 3.10 3.14 -8.72
C CYS A 49 2.31 4.45 -8.77
N ARG A 50 1.36 4.64 -7.85
CA ARG A 50 0.58 5.88 -7.78
C ARG A 50 1.42 7.11 -7.47
N LYS A 51 2.43 7.00 -6.61
CA LYS A 51 3.39 8.11 -6.33
C LYS A 51 4.19 8.49 -7.58
N GLN A 52 4.33 7.56 -8.50
CA GLN A 52 5.05 7.72 -9.75
C GLN A 52 4.12 8.04 -10.94
N GLY A 53 2.88 8.45 -10.67
CA GLY A 53 1.93 8.88 -11.71
C GLY A 53 1.22 7.75 -12.45
N LEU A 54 1.42 6.48 -12.08
CA LEU A 54 0.74 5.35 -12.69
C LEU A 54 -0.61 5.08 -11.99
N SER A 55 -1.65 4.87 -12.79
CA SER A 55 -2.94 4.38 -12.29
C SER A 55 -2.84 2.93 -11.81
N ALA A 56 -3.78 2.51 -10.96
CA ALA A 56 -3.83 1.12 -10.48
C ALA A 56 -4.01 0.13 -11.64
N THR A 57 -4.82 0.46 -12.64
CA THR A 57 -5.03 -0.39 -13.82
C THR A 57 -3.73 -0.58 -14.60
N GLN A 58 -3.01 0.51 -14.90
CA GLN A 58 -1.71 0.44 -15.57
C GLN A 58 -0.70 -0.39 -14.77
N ALA A 59 -0.64 -0.18 -13.46
CA ALA A 59 0.25 -0.94 -12.57
C ALA A 59 -0.07 -2.45 -12.60
N MET A 60 -1.34 -2.82 -12.62
CA MET A 60 -1.75 -4.23 -12.71
C MET A 60 -1.47 -4.81 -14.09
N THR A 61 -1.71 -4.06 -15.19
CA THR A 61 -1.35 -4.47 -16.55
C THR A 61 0.14 -4.81 -16.65
N LEU A 62 1.01 -3.95 -16.10
CA LEU A 62 2.46 -4.18 -16.09
C LEU A 62 2.85 -5.48 -15.37
N VAL A 63 2.21 -5.80 -14.24
CA VAL A 63 2.46 -7.06 -13.52
C VAL A 63 2.10 -8.27 -14.38
N PHE A 64 0.94 -8.24 -15.05
CA PHE A 64 0.50 -9.35 -15.91
C PHE A 64 1.28 -9.46 -17.21
N GLU A 65 1.88 -8.36 -17.69
CA GLU A 65 2.80 -8.35 -18.82
C GLU A 65 4.26 -8.65 -18.43
N GLU A 66 4.53 -8.92 -17.14
CA GLU A 66 5.86 -9.14 -16.58
C GLU A 66 6.84 -7.98 -16.85
N LYS A 67 6.32 -6.76 -16.95
CA LYS A 67 7.11 -5.54 -17.16
C LYS A 67 7.24 -4.75 -15.86
N LEU A 68 8.42 -4.21 -15.61
CA LEU A 68 8.60 -3.26 -14.53
C LEU A 68 7.99 -1.91 -14.91
N PRO A 69 7.34 -1.21 -13.96
CA PRO A 69 7.01 0.19 -14.18
C PRO A 69 8.30 0.95 -14.49
N GLY A 70 8.30 1.77 -15.54
CA GLY A 70 9.44 2.59 -15.97
C GLY A 70 9.71 3.75 -15.01
N VAL A 71 9.81 3.45 -13.72
CA VAL A 71 10.02 4.40 -12.64
C VAL A 71 11.50 4.38 -12.28
N ALA A 72 12.16 5.51 -12.51
CA ALA A 72 13.48 5.75 -11.96
C ALA A 72 13.35 5.72 -10.43
N LEU A 73 14.09 4.81 -9.78
CA LEU A 73 14.34 4.84 -8.34
C LEU A 73 15.37 5.92 -8.03
#